data_AF-A0AA86NG47-F1
#
_entry.id   AF-A0AA86NG47-F1
#
_cell.length_a   1.000
_cell.length_b   1.000
_cell.length_c   1.000
_cell.angle_alpha   90.00
_cell.angle_beta   90.00
_cell.angle_gamma   90.00
#
_symmetry.space_group_name_H-M   'P 1'
#
loop_
_entity.id
_entity.type
_entity.pdbx_description
1 polymer ?
#
loop_
_entity_poly.entity_id
_entity_poly.type
_entity_poly.pdbx_seq_one_letter_code
_entity_poly.pdbx_strand_id
1 'polypeptide(L)'
;MQQQPNKPIYPSCSLNIPETTHAPHIPPIPHAPLIQTYPTPMSDNNPEQPNPEQPQNAFNPFTALLTAIKDQVYQEQQFYKMVFLVRTDVKMTAGKMCAQCGHAVSEALEEDNPKIKIWKHIGQKKVALKVNFAELKESLKKAEEMKIPCGYIQDAGHTQVDPGTVTVGWIGPWEDDIINQITGQFKLL
;
A
#
# COMPACT_ATOMS: atom_id res chain seq x y z
N MET A 1 3.82 4.26 -52.71
CA MET A 1 4.81 3.79 -51.70
C MET A 1 4.25 4.14 -50.33
N GLN A 2 3.55 3.20 -49.68
CA GLN A 2 2.99 3.39 -48.34
C GLN A 2 4.00 2.84 -47.32
N GLN A 3 4.49 3.69 -46.42
CA GLN A 3 5.31 3.27 -45.29
C GLN A 3 4.38 2.76 -44.18
N GLN A 4 4.59 1.53 -43.73
CA GLN A 4 3.92 0.98 -42.54
C GLN A 4 4.57 1.58 -41.28
N PRO A 5 3.80 1.86 -40.20
CA PRO A 5 4.38 2.29 -38.94
C PRO A 5 5.05 1.12 -38.20
N ASN A 6 6.25 1.39 -37.68
CA ASN A 6 7.06 0.48 -36.88
C ASN A 6 6.28 -0.09 -35.68
N LYS A 7 6.29 -1.42 -35.57
CA LYS A 7 5.78 -2.21 -34.44
C LYS A 7 6.80 -2.16 -33.29
N PRO A 8 6.41 -1.99 -32.02
CA PRO A 8 7.35 -2.17 -30.92
C PRO A 8 7.76 -3.65 -30.83
N ILE A 9 9.08 -3.87 -30.78
CA ILE A 9 9.72 -5.18 -30.65
C ILE A 9 9.67 -5.57 -29.16
N TYR A 10 8.80 -6.52 -28.82
CA TYR A 10 8.91 -7.26 -27.56
C TYR A 10 9.83 -8.47 -27.78
N PRO A 11 10.74 -8.82 -26.85
CA PRO A 11 11.41 -10.11 -26.91
C PRO A 11 10.38 -11.22 -26.73
N SER A 12 10.18 -12.02 -27.78
CA SER A 12 9.35 -13.21 -27.77
C SER A 12 10.01 -14.26 -26.85
N CYS A 13 9.38 -14.57 -25.72
CA CYS A 13 9.65 -15.80 -25.00
C CYS A 13 8.41 -16.70 -25.11
N SER A 14 8.50 -17.68 -26.00
CA SER A 14 7.47 -18.69 -26.24
C SER A 14 7.26 -19.51 -24.97
N LEU A 15 6.10 -19.38 -24.32
CA LEU A 15 5.69 -20.29 -23.25
C LEU A 15 4.69 -21.30 -23.80
N ASN A 16 5.19 -22.52 -24.02
CA ASN A 16 4.36 -23.72 -24.00
C ASN A 16 3.75 -23.83 -22.60
N ILE A 17 2.42 -23.76 -22.51
CA ILE A 17 1.66 -23.98 -21.28
C ILE A 17 1.32 -25.48 -21.22
N PRO A 18 1.85 -26.29 -20.27
CA PRO A 18 1.26 -27.59 -20.00
C PRO A 18 -0.04 -27.43 -19.21
N GLU A 19 -1.04 -28.23 -19.60
CA GLU A 19 -2.37 -28.30 -19.00
C GLU A 19 -2.35 -28.58 -17.49
N THR A 20 -3.40 -28.07 -16.86
CA THR A 20 -3.74 -28.06 -15.44
C THR A 20 -3.58 -29.43 -14.77
N THR A 21 -2.85 -29.48 -13.66
CA THR A 21 -2.99 -30.52 -12.64
C THR A 21 -3.65 -29.93 -11.39
N HIS A 22 -4.57 -30.71 -10.82
CA HIS A 22 -5.52 -30.35 -9.78
C HIS A 22 -4.91 -29.70 -8.53
N ALA A 23 -5.57 -28.67 -8.02
CA ALA A 23 -5.31 -28.11 -6.69
C ALA A 23 -5.66 -29.15 -5.59
N PRO A 24 -4.82 -29.30 -4.54
CA PRO A 24 -5.11 -30.22 -3.45
C PRO A 24 -6.27 -29.73 -2.57
N HIS A 25 -7.12 -30.66 -2.17
CA HIS A 25 -8.24 -30.44 -1.25
C HIS A 25 -7.71 -30.05 0.14
N ILE A 26 -8.04 -28.84 0.59
CA ILE A 26 -7.76 -28.38 1.96
C ILE A 26 -8.84 -28.96 2.89
N PRO A 27 -8.50 -29.64 3.99
CA PRO A 27 -9.48 -30.11 4.97
C PRO A 27 -10.02 -28.95 5.84
N PRO A 28 -11.26 -29.06 6.36
CA PRO A 28 -11.87 -28.02 7.17
C PRO A 28 -11.17 -27.82 8.53
N ILE A 29 -11.11 -26.56 8.96
CA ILE A 29 -10.52 -26.12 10.22
C ILE A 29 -11.42 -26.55 11.40
N PRO A 30 -10.88 -27.14 12.48
CA PRO A 30 -11.69 -27.52 13.64
C PRO A 30 -12.20 -26.28 14.39
N HIS A 31 -13.50 -26.29 14.72
CA HIS A 31 -14.15 -25.26 15.51
C HIS A 31 -13.62 -25.24 16.95
N ALA A 32 -13.31 -24.03 17.45
CA ALA A 32 -12.91 -23.80 18.83
C ALA A 32 -14.03 -24.19 19.82
N PRO A 33 -13.71 -24.78 20.98
CA PRO A 33 -14.71 -25.17 21.96
C PRO A 33 -15.38 -23.96 22.62
N LEU A 34 -16.69 -24.07 22.81
CA LEU A 34 -17.57 -23.11 23.47
C LEU A 34 -17.11 -22.86 24.90
N ILE A 35 -16.84 -21.59 25.23
CA ILE A 35 -16.58 -21.15 26.61
C ILE A 35 -17.86 -21.33 27.44
N GLN A 36 -17.71 -22.09 28.52
CA GLN A 36 -18.70 -22.35 29.57
C GLN A 36 -19.24 -21.03 30.14
N THR A 37 -20.57 -20.90 30.20
CA THR A 37 -21.25 -19.77 30.85
C THR A 37 -21.09 -19.86 32.37
N TYR A 38 -20.50 -18.84 32.98
CA TYR A 38 -20.47 -18.70 34.44
C TYR A 38 -21.86 -18.27 34.96
N PRO A 39 -22.31 -18.76 36.14
CA PRO A 39 -23.60 -18.41 36.70
C PRO A 39 -23.66 -16.95 37.17
N THR A 40 -24.80 -16.30 36.92
CA THR A 40 -25.18 -15.00 37.47
C THR A 40 -25.37 -15.09 39.00
N PRO A 41 -24.76 -14.22 39.81
CA PRO A 41 -25.15 -14.09 41.21
C PRO A 41 -26.48 -13.32 41.30
N MET A 42 -27.38 -13.86 42.11
CA MET A 42 -28.68 -13.31 42.45
C MET A 42 -28.56 -11.95 43.16
N SER A 43 -29.60 -11.14 42.96
CA SER A 43 -29.84 -9.83 43.55
C SER A 43 -29.95 -9.90 45.08
N ASP A 44 -29.16 -9.08 45.77
CA ASP A 44 -29.48 -8.54 47.08
C ASP A 44 -29.46 -7.01 46.99
N ASN A 45 -30.57 -6.39 47.39
CA ASN A 45 -30.78 -4.95 47.39
C ASN A 45 -30.12 -4.31 48.63
N ASN A 46 -29.23 -3.32 48.41
CA ASN A 46 -28.99 -2.24 49.38
C ASN A 46 -28.47 -0.98 48.64
N PRO A 47 -28.99 0.24 48.89
CA PRO A 47 -28.52 1.44 48.21
C PRO A 47 -27.27 1.97 48.91
N GLU A 48 -26.09 1.57 48.41
CA GLU A 48 -24.81 2.04 48.91
C GLU A 48 -24.32 3.26 48.10
N GLN A 49 -23.93 4.29 48.85
CA GLN A 49 -23.58 5.66 48.51
C GLN A 49 -22.54 5.81 47.37
N PRO A 50 -22.44 6.99 46.70
CA PRO A 50 -21.39 7.21 45.69
C PRO A 50 -20.01 7.21 46.35
N ASN A 51 -19.20 6.19 46.08
CA ASN A 51 -17.84 6.10 46.64
C ASN A 51 -16.84 6.94 45.79
N PRO A 52 -15.93 7.69 46.43
CA PRO A 52 -15.13 8.74 45.81
C PRO A 52 -13.92 8.22 45.03
N GLU A 53 -13.54 9.00 44.01
CA GLU A 53 -12.19 9.13 43.43
C GLU A 53 -11.33 7.86 43.35
N GLN A 54 -11.34 7.20 42.20
CA GLN A 54 -10.25 6.30 41.84
C GLN A 54 -8.93 7.11 41.72
N PRO A 55 -7.84 6.71 42.37
CA PRO A 55 -6.58 7.43 42.27
C PRO A 55 -5.98 7.28 40.86
N GLN A 56 -6.12 8.36 40.09
CA GLN A 56 -5.10 9.02 39.28
C GLN A 56 -4.16 8.10 38.49
N ASN A 57 -4.30 8.13 37.15
CA ASN A 57 -3.23 7.98 36.14
C ASN A 57 -1.86 7.59 36.73
N ALA A 58 -1.69 6.33 37.11
CA ALA A 58 -0.40 5.85 37.56
C ALA A 58 0.49 5.74 36.31
N PHE A 59 1.46 6.66 36.18
CA PHE A 59 2.50 6.56 35.19
C PHE A 59 3.24 5.24 35.44
N ASN A 60 2.94 4.22 34.63
CA ASN A 60 3.66 2.97 34.67
C ASN A 60 4.94 3.13 33.83
N PRO A 61 6.12 3.25 34.45
CA PRO A 61 7.37 3.50 33.73
C PRO A 61 7.71 2.36 32.77
N PHE A 62 7.23 1.14 33.04
CA PHE A 62 7.40 0.00 32.15
C PHE A 62 6.52 0.12 30.90
N THR A 63 5.29 0.61 31.04
CA THR A 63 4.43 0.92 29.89
C THR A 63 5.02 2.04 29.04
N ALA A 64 5.53 3.12 29.67
CA ALA A 64 6.19 4.21 28.95
C ALA A 64 7.46 3.74 28.22
N LEU A 65 8.27 2.88 28.84
CA LEU A 65 9.46 2.29 28.22
C LEU A 65 9.09 1.37 27.05
N LEU A 66 8.11 0.48 27.23
CA LEU A 66 7.64 -0.39 26.14
C LEU A 66 7.05 0.41 25.00
N THR A 67 6.32 1.49 25.27
CA THR A 67 5.84 2.42 24.25
C THR A 67 7.00 3.11 23.54
N ALA A 68 7.98 3.65 24.28
CA ALA A 68 9.16 4.28 23.68
C ALA A 68 9.99 3.31 22.82
N ILE A 69 10.16 2.06 23.26
CA ILE A 69 10.86 1.02 22.49
C ILE A 69 10.03 0.64 21.25
N LYS A 70 8.71 0.47 21.40
CA LYS A 70 7.82 0.21 20.26
C LYS A 70 7.86 1.35 19.25
N ASP A 71 7.82 2.59 19.72
CA ASP A 71 7.90 3.78 18.87
C ASP A 71 9.25 3.85 18.16
N GLN A 72 10.36 3.62 18.87
CA GLN A 72 11.69 3.60 18.25
C GLN A 72 11.80 2.51 17.16
N VAL A 73 11.32 1.30 17.44
CA VAL A 73 11.27 0.21 16.45
C VAL A 73 10.31 0.53 15.30
N TYR A 74 9.18 1.21 15.57
CA TYR A 74 8.23 1.65 14.54
C TYR A 74 8.83 2.71 13.62
N GLN A 75 9.58 3.67 14.17
CA GLN A 75 10.25 4.73 13.39
C GLN A 75 11.28 4.10 12.42
N GLU A 76 12.01 3.07 12.85
CA GLU A 76 12.94 2.34 11.97
C GLU A 76 12.22 1.53 10.86
N GLN A 77 10.96 1.16 11.02
CA GLN A 77 10.20 0.53 9.93
C GLN A 77 9.64 1.54 8.91
N GLN A 78 9.68 2.84 9.20
CA GLN A 78 9.20 3.89 8.30
C GLN A 78 10.26 4.38 7.31
N PHE A 79 11.45 3.76 7.24
CA PHE A 79 12.52 4.28 6.39
C PHE A 79 12.19 4.28 4.91
N TYR A 80 11.41 3.33 4.39
CA TYR A 80 11.13 3.23 2.95
C TYR A 80 9.63 3.15 2.65
N LYS A 81 9.18 3.87 1.62
CA LYS A 81 7.84 3.74 1.06
C LYS A 81 7.85 3.74 -0.46
N MET A 82 6.74 3.29 -1.02
CA MET A 82 6.36 3.51 -2.41
C MET A 82 5.09 4.36 -2.45
N VAL A 83 5.04 5.34 -3.33
CA VAL A 83 3.89 6.24 -3.50
C VAL A 83 3.26 6.04 -4.88
N PHE A 84 1.92 5.97 -4.91
CA PHE A 84 1.12 6.00 -6.12
C PHE A 84 0.44 7.36 -6.25
N LEU A 85 0.68 8.04 -7.36
CA LEU A 85 0.06 9.29 -7.72
C LEU A 85 -1.13 8.98 -8.63
N VAL A 86 -2.31 8.87 -8.06
CA VAL A 86 -3.52 8.45 -8.76
C VAL A 86 -4.26 9.66 -9.29
N ARG A 87 -4.44 9.70 -10.61
CA ARG A 87 -5.21 10.75 -11.27
C ARG A 87 -6.68 10.64 -10.92
N THR A 88 -7.21 11.65 -10.23
CA THR A 88 -8.64 11.74 -9.92
C THR A 88 -9.44 12.52 -10.96
N ASP A 89 -8.76 13.20 -11.90
CA ASP A 89 -9.37 13.86 -13.05
C ASP A 89 -9.87 12.85 -14.10
N VAL A 90 -9.29 11.65 -14.12
CA VAL A 90 -9.76 10.51 -14.90
C VAL A 90 -10.73 9.69 -14.05
N LYS A 91 -11.96 9.50 -14.52
CA LYS A 91 -12.98 8.73 -13.78
C LYS A 91 -12.64 7.24 -13.79
N MET A 92 -11.97 6.78 -12.74
CA MET A 92 -11.69 5.36 -12.48
C MET A 92 -12.57 4.82 -11.35
N THR A 93 -13.14 3.64 -11.56
CA THR A 93 -13.77 2.87 -10.46
C THR A 93 -12.70 2.39 -9.48
N ALA A 94 -13.06 2.16 -8.20
CA ALA A 94 -12.14 1.67 -7.18
C ALA A 94 -11.32 0.45 -7.62
N GLY A 95 -11.97 -0.58 -8.20
CA GLY A 95 -11.28 -1.77 -8.68
C GLY A 95 -10.22 -1.49 -9.77
N LYS A 96 -10.48 -0.53 -10.66
CA LYS A 96 -9.51 -0.10 -11.67
C LYS A 96 -8.33 0.62 -11.03
N MET A 97 -8.55 1.50 -10.07
CA MET A 97 -7.47 2.17 -9.35
C MET A 97 -6.55 1.15 -8.66
N CYS A 98 -7.13 0.14 -8.01
CA CYS A 98 -6.37 -0.95 -7.39
C CYS A 98 -5.55 -1.74 -8.42
N ALA A 99 -6.15 -2.10 -9.56
CA ALA A 99 -5.45 -2.82 -10.63
C ALA A 99 -4.27 -2.00 -11.19
N GLN A 100 -4.47 -0.70 -11.46
CA GLN A 100 -3.42 0.19 -11.96
C GLN A 100 -2.28 0.36 -10.94
N CYS A 101 -2.59 0.48 -9.64
CA CYS A 101 -1.56 0.48 -8.60
C CYS A 101 -0.82 -0.86 -8.54
N GLY A 102 -1.50 -1.98 -8.78
CA GLY A 102 -0.88 -3.30 -8.90
C GLY A 102 0.11 -3.39 -10.06
N HIS A 103 -0.26 -2.87 -11.23
CA HIS A 103 0.65 -2.77 -12.39
C HIS A 103 1.87 -1.90 -12.09
N ALA A 104 1.67 -0.76 -11.44
CA ALA A 104 2.75 0.10 -10.99
C ALA A 104 3.74 -0.60 -10.05
N VAL A 105 3.25 -1.44 -9.13
CA VAL A 105 4.15 -2.28 -8.31
C VAL A 105 4.93 -3.26 -9.18
N SER A 106 4.29 -3.91 -10.14
CA SER A 106 4.97 -4.87 -11.03
C SER A 106 6.12 -4.20 -11.78
N GLU A 107 5.86 -3.05 -12.40
CA GLU A 107 6.88 -2.27 -13.13
C GLU A 107 8.01 -1.82 -12.19
N ALA A 108 7.68 -1.27 -11.03
CA ALA A 108 8.68 -0.83 -10.05
C ALA A 108 9.55 -1.97 -9.50
N LEU A 109 9.07 -3.22 -9.54
CA LEU A 109 9.83 -4.38 -9.11
C LEU A 109 10.82 -4.91 -10.17
N GLU A 110 10.67 -4.48 -11.42
CA GLU A 110 11.59 -4.80 -12.51
C GLU A 110 12.80 -3.86 -12.55
N GLU A 111 12.72 -2.71 -11.87
CA GLU A 111 13.81 -1.76 -11.74
C GLU A 111 15.00 -2.31 -10.92
N ASP A 112 16.21 -1.94 -11.32
CA ASP A 112 17.44 -2.22 -10.55
C ASP A 112 17.55 -1.25 -9.37
N ASN A 113 16.71 -1.48 -8.35
CA ASN A 113 16.68 -0.69 -7.13
C ASN A 113 17.02 -1.56 -5.90
N PRO A 114 18.21 -1.39 -5.29
CA PRO A 114 18.63 -2.20 -4.14
C PRO A 114 17.71 -2.02 -2.92
N LYS A 115 16.94 -0.93 -2.85
CA LYS A 115 16.01 -0.63 -1.76
C LYS A 115 14.78 -1.53 -1.80
N ILE A 116 14.44 -2.16 -2.93
CA ILE A 116 13.30 -3.07 -3.06
C ILE A 116 13.37 -4.20 -2.03
N LYS A 117 14.56 -4.79 -1.83
CA LYS A 117 14.74 -5.91 -0.88
C LYS A 117 14.42 -5.46 0.55
N ILE A 118 14.99 -4.34 0.97
CA ILE A 118 14.78 -3.77 2.32
C ILE A 118 13.31 -3.41 2.49
N TRP A 119 12.72 -2.68 1.54
CA TRP A 119 11.32 -2.31 1.55
C TRP A 119 10.38 -3.52 1.68
N LYS A 120 10.65 -4.62 0.97
CA LYS A 120 9.91 -5.88 1.11
C LYS A 120 10.03 -6.48 2.51
N HIS A 121 11.21 -6.45 3.12
CA HIS A 121 11.44 -6.97 4.47
C HIS A 121 10.76 -6.14 5.57
N ILE A 122 10.61 -4.82 5.37
CA ILE A 122 9.98 -3.91 6.35
C ILE A 122 8.48 -3.70 6.12
N GLY A 123 7.80 -4.65 5.48
CA GLY A 123 6.34 -4.61 5.33
C GLY A 123 5.84 -3.80 4.15
N GLN A 124 6.73 -3.40 3.22
CA GLN A 124 6.40 -2.91 1.88
C GLN A 124 5.36 -1.77 1.85
N LYS A 125 5.58 -0.74 2.68
CA LYS A 125 4.69 0.43 2.82
C LYS A 125 4.34 1.06 1.47
N LYS A 126 3.04 1.22 1.23
CA LYS A 126 2.43 1.74 0.00
C LYS A 126 1.46 2.86 0.36
N VAL A 127 1.56 3.99 -0.31
CA VAL A 127 0.70 5.16 -0.07
C VAL A 127 0.09 5.63 -1.38
N ALA A 128 -1.24 5.75 -1.44
CA ALA A 128 -1.94 6.28 -2.61
C ALA A 128 -2.37 7.73 -2.36
N LEU A 129 -2.02 8.62 -3.29
CA LEU A 129 -2.27 10.06 -3.23
C LEU A 129 -3.11 10.52 -4.42
N LYS A 130 -3.97 11.53 -4.19
CA LYS A 130 -4.77 12.20 -5.22
C LYS A 130 -3.94 13.26 -5.91
N VAL A 131 -3.91 13.21 -7.24
CA VAL A 131 -3.28 14.26 -8.07
C VAL A 131 -4.09 14.52 -9.33
N ASN A 132 -3.82 15.65 -9.96
CA ASN A 132 -4.14 15.90 -11.37
C ASN A 132 -2.95 15.55 -12.29
N PHE A 133 -3.14 15.64 -13.61
CA PHE A 133 -2.09 15.29 -14.57
C PHE A 133 -0.83 16.16 -14.49
N ALA A 134 -0.98 17.47 -14.24
CA ALA A 134 0.16 18.37 -14.15
C ALA A 134 1.02 18.08 -12.91
N GLU A 135 0.36 17.87 -11.76
CA GLU A 135 1.00 17.47 -10.50
C GLU A 135 1.72 16.13 -10.62
N LEU A 136 1.11 15.14 -11.28
CA LEU A 136 1.75 13.85 -11.56
C LEU A 136 3.03 14.05 -12.36
N LYS A 137 2.95 14.79 -13.48
CA LYS A 137 4.10 15.03 -14.37
C LYS A 137 5.23 15.78 -13.65
N GLU A 138 4.90 16.79 -12.87
CA GLU A 138 5.88 17.56 -12.10
C GLU A 138 6.56 16.68 -11.04
N SER A 139 5.80 15.83 -10.36
CA SER A 139 6.32 14.94 -9.32
C SER A 139 7.28 13.89 -9.88
N LEU A 140 6.94 13.28 -11.02
CA LEU A 140 7.83 12.33 -11.70
C LEU A 140 9.11 13.01 -12.17
N LYS A 141 9.02 14.21 -12.74
CA LYS A 141 10.21 14.99 -13.13
C LYS A 141 11.13 15.25 -11.94
N LYS A 142 10.58 15.65 -10.78
CA LYS A 142 11.37 15.84 -9.55
C LYS A 142 12.02 14.54 -9.07
N ALA A 143 11.32 13.42 -9.15
CA ALA A 143 11.87 12.11 -8.79
C ALA A 143 13.03 11.71 -9.71
N GLU A 144 12.90 11.91 -11.03
CA GLU A 144 13.97 11.69 -12.02
C GLU A 144 15.20 12.56 -11.74
N GLU A 145 15.00 13.85 -11.44
CA GLU A 145 16.08 14.79 -11.08
C GLU A 145 16.85 14.34 -9.83
N MET A 146 16.14 13.72 -8.88
CA MET A 146 16.70 13.15 -7.64
C MET A 146 17.23 11.72 -7.82
N LYS A 147 17.15 11.16 -9.04
CA LYS A 147 17.54 9.77 -9.37
C LYS A 147 16.79 8.72 -8.55
N ILE A 148 15.54 9.01 -8.23
CA ILE A 148 14.64 8.09 -7.54
C ILE A 148 13.87 7.30 -8.60
N PRO A 149 13.82 5.96 -8.51
CA PRO A 149 13.03 5.15 -9.44
C PRO A 149 11.58 5.62 -9.47
N CYS A 150 11.06 5.88 -10.66
CA CYS A 150 9.69 6.31 -10.87
C CYS A 150 9.22 5.97 -12.29
N GLY A 151 7.91 5.91 -12.48
CA GLY A 151 7.30 5.61 -13.76
C GLY A 151 5.81 5.90 -13.76
N TYR A 152 5.11 5.44 -14.80
CA TYR A 152 3.68 5.67 -14.94
C TYR A 152 2.98 4.58 -15.74
N ILE A 153 1.71 4.36 -15.43
CA ILE A 153 0.87 3.38 -16.08
C ILE A 153 -0.11 4.06 -17.02
N GLN A 154 -0.16 3.57 -18.25
CA GLN A 154 -1.14 3.97 -19.25
C GLN A 154 -2.24 2.92 -19.35
N ASP A 155 -3.48 3.38 -19.55
CA ASP A 155 -4.55 2.46 -19.90
C ASP A 155 -4.36 1.95 -21.33
N ALA A 156 -4.28 0.62 -21.49
CA ALA A 156 -4.12 -0.07 -22.77
C ALA A 156 -5.39 -0.03 -23.65
N GLY A 157 -6.48 0.60 -23.19
CA GLY A 157 -7.68 0.85 -24.01
C GLY A 157 -8.79 -0.19 -23.82
N HIS A 158 -8.91 -0.79 -22.63
CA HIS A 158 -10.06 -1.64 -22.27
C HIS A 158 -11.10 -0.90 -21.41
N THR A 159 -10.98 0.42 -21.28
CA THR A 159 -11.91 1.24 -20.49
C THR A 159 -12.45 2.45 -21.26
N GLN A 160 -13.40 3.17 -20.66
CA GLN A 160 -14.06 4.38 -21.20
C GLN A 160 -13.16 5.62 -21.28
N VAL A 161 -11.85 5.46 -21.15
CA VAL A 161 -10.85 6.54 -21.18
C VAL A 161 -10.06 6.40 -22.49
N ASP A 162 -9.68 7.53 -23.09
CA ASP A 162 -8.94 7.53 -24.35
C ASP A 162 -7.66 6.66 -24.24
N PRO A 163 -7.39 5.76 -25.22
CA PRO A 163 -6.22 4.90 -25.21
C PRO A 163 -4.92 5.69 -25.02
N GLY A 164 -4.02 5.19 -24.17
CA GLY A 164 -2.75 5.87 -23.87
C GLY A 164 -2.85 6.96 -22.80
N THR A 165 -4.01 7.12 -22.16
CA THR A 165 -4.14 8.03 -21.01
C THR A 165 -3.33 7.50 -19.83
N VAL A 166 -2.39 8.31 -19.35
CA VAL A 166 -1.66 8.07 -18.08
C VAL A 166 -2.67 8.06 -16.94
N THR A 167 -2.69 7.04 -16.10
CA THR A 167 -3.68 6.90 -15.01
C THR A 167 -3.04 7.00 -13.63
N VAL A 168 -1.91 6.33 -13.43
CA VAL A 168 -1.20 6.26 -12.15
C VAL A 168 0.29 6.50 -12.39
N GLY A 169 0.88 7.41 -11.63
CA GLY A 169 2.34 7.52 -11.51
C GLY A 169 2.82 6.76 -10.27
N TRP A 170 4.06 6.30 -10.28
CA TRP A 170 4.66 5.66 -9.11
C TRP A 170 6.06 6.20 -8.83
N ILE A 171 6.41 6.29 -7.55
CA ILE A 171 7.72 6.75 -7.06
C ILE A 171 8.20 5.80 -5.96
N GLY A 172 9.45 5.37 -6.06
CA GLY A 172 10.09 4.45 -5.13
C GLY A 172 9.91 2.97 -5.50
N PRO A 173 10.28 2.03 -4.60
CA PRO A 173 10.54 2.26 -3.18
C PRO A 173 11.78 3.11 -2.87
N TRP A 174 11.65 4.11 -2.00
CA TRP A 174 12.75 5.01 -1.61
C TRP A 174 12.56 5.56 -0.19
N GLU A 175 13.56 6.28 0.32
CA GLU A 175 13.50 6.84 1.68
C GLU A 175 12.26 7.73 1.88
N ASP A 176 11.54 7.54 2.99
CA ASP A 176 10.22 8.17 3.24
C ASP A 176 10.31 9.71 3.26
N ASP A 177 11.32 10.25 3.94
CA ASP A 177 11.60 11.69 4.03
C ASP A 177 11.90 12.30 2.67
N ILE A 178 12.65 11.58 1.83
CA ILE A 178 13.02 12.04 0.50
C ILE A 178 11.79 12.05 -0.41
N ILE A 179 10.96 11.01 -0.36
CA ILE A 179 9.69 10.98 -1.10
C ILE A 179 8.72 12.07 -0.60
N ASN A 180 8.71 12.37 0.71
CA ASN A 180 7.87 13.43 1.28
C ASN A 180 8.21 14.83 0.74
N GLN A 181 9.48 15.09 0.40
CA GLN A 181 9.88 16.36 -0.22
C GLN A 181 9.20 16.58 -1.59
N ILE A 182 8.83 15.51 -2.28
CA ILE A 182 8.15 15.56 -3.59
C ILE A 182 6.64 15.55 -3.43
N THR A 183 6.13 14.75 -2.49
CA THR A 183 4.72 14.33 -2.46
C THR A 183 3.93 14.74 -1.22
N GLY A 184 4.58 15.35 -0.23
CA GLY A 184 3.98 15.65 1.08
C GLY A 184 2.82 16.65 1.04
N GLN A 185 2.68 17.42 -0.04
CA GLN A 185 1.57 18.35 -0.26
C GLN A 185 0.27 17.67 -0.72
N PHE A 186 0.33 16.42 -1.19
CA PHE A 186 -0.83 15.74 -1.75
C PHE A 186 -1.67 15.04 -0.68
N LYS A 187 -2.97 14.93 -0.94
CA LYS A 187 -3.93 14.27 -0.05
C LYS A 187 -4.03 12.78 -0.35
N LEU A 188 -4.39 11.98 0.65
CA LEU A 188 -4.67 10.55 0.48
C LEU A 188 -5.85 10.31 -0.49
N LEU A 189 -5.76 9.23 -1.29
CA LEU A 189 -6.79 8.74 -2.22
C LEU A 189 -8.10 8.33 -1.53
#